data_AF-A0A956NQU6-F1
#
_entry.id   AF-A0A956NQU6-F1
#
_cell.length_a   1.000
_cell.length_b   1.000
_cell.length_c   1.000
_cell.angle_alpha   90.00
_cell.angle_beta   90.00
_cell.angle_gamma   90.00
#
_symmetry.space_group_name_H-M   'P 1'
#
loop_
_entity.id
_entity.type
_entity.pdbx_description
1 polymer ?
#
loop_
_entity_poly.entity_id
_entity_poly.type
_entity_poly.pdbx_seq_one_letter_code
_entity_poly.pdbx_strand_id
1 'polypeptide(L)'
;MFDPFYIIPFALGGLVGALVCWLVLRTTIERLRTEIAAAERFRERTLNSEEGEAKLREAFTAMSAEALAANNNAFLEQAKLAFSELQTAASGDLELRKQAVEQLVEPIRKGLEQVDSKLQAIDVSRAESQGAMQAMLSSMAEAQKTLTSETATLVAALRQPQGRGQWGELQLRRVVELAGMLEHCDFATQHTVEGEDGSQRPDLVVRLPGEKVVVVDAKAPLSAYLDATNAENESARNAFLDQHAKQVRHHVTQLSRRDYANAVSETPDFVVLFLPGEAFFAAACQRDP
;
A
#
# COMPACT_ATOMS: atom_id res chain seq x y z
N MET A 1 148.79 98.46 26.92
CA MET A 1 148.88 99.10 28.25
C MET A 1 147.52 98.90 28.92
N PHE A 2 147.51 98.08 29.98
CA PHE A 2 146.55 97.76 31.07
C PHE A 2 145.18 98.52 31.16
N ASP A 3 144.04 97.95 31.62
CA ASP A 3 143.82 97.17 32.86
C ASP A 3 142.55 96.24 32.89
N PRO A 4 142.50 95.20 33.77
CA PRO A 4 141.44 94.18 33.86
C PRO A 4 140.63 94.23 35.19
N PHE A 5 139.58 95.06 35.30
CA PHE A 5 138.82 95.20 36.57
C PHE A 5 137.28 95.17 36.52
N TYR A 6 136.62 94.83 35.40
CA TYR A 6 135.13 94.92 35.29
C TYR A 6 134.37 93.60 35.03
N ILE A 7 135.00 92.41 35.13
CA ILE A 7 134.37 91.12 34.78
C ILE A 7 133.51 90.52 35.92
N ILE A 8 133.69 90.94 37.17
CA ILE A 8 133.05 90.32 38.34
C ILE A 8 131.54 90.64 38.50
N PRO A 9 131.01 91.85 38.22
CA PRO A 9 129.58 92.14 38.46
C PRO A 9 128.61 91.53 37.43
N PHE A 10 129.08 91.13 36.24
CA PHE A 10 128.20 90.54 35.20
C PHE A 10 127.90 89.05 35.42
N ALA A 11 128.84 88.31 36.02
CA ALA A 11 128.66 86.88 36.31
C ALA A 11 127.64 86.61 37.44
N LEU A 12 127.53 87.54 38.40
CA LEU A 12 126.62 87.38 39.54
C LEU A 12 125.14 87.58 39.15
N GLY A 13 124.84 88.46 38.19
CA GLY A 13 123.47 88.71 37.70
C GLY A 13 122.88 87.53 36.91
N GLY A 14 123.71 86.80 36.17
CA GLY A 14 123.27 85.63 35.39
C GLY A 14 122.82 84.45 36.25
N LEU A 15 123.49 84.21 37.39
CA LEU A 15 123.15 83.11 38.29
C LEU A 15 121.82 83.34 39.02
N VAL A 16 121.52 84.57 39.42
CA VAL A 16 120.26 84.91 40.09
C VAL A 16 119.07 84.80 39.11
N GLY A 17 119.25 85.24 37.86
CA GLY A 17 118.23 85.09 36.82
C GLY A 17 117.90 83.63 36.48
N ALA A 18 118.91 82.76 36.43
CA ALA A 18 118.72 81.33 36.18
C ALA A 18 117.97 80.63 37.33
N LEU A 19 118.25 81.00 38.58
CA LEU A 19 117.59 80.40 39.74
C LEU A 19 116.11 80.79 39.84
N VAL A 20 115.78 82.06 39.56
CA VAL A 20 114.39 82.53 39.53
C VAL A 20 113.62 81.88 38.37
N CYS A 21 114.22 81.78 37.18
CA CYS A 21 113.61 81.11 36.04
C CYS A 21 113.37 79.62 36.33
N TRP A 22 114.33 78.92 36.95
CA TRP A 22 114.19 77.52 37.35
C TRP A 22 113.07 77.33 38.40
N LEU A 23 112.97 78.22 39.38
CA LEU A 23 111.94 78.15 40.40
C LEU A 23 110.53 78.39 39.82
N VAL A 24 110.39 79.40 38.95
CA VAL A 24 109.12 79.70 38.28
C VAL A 24 108.71 78.53 37.38
N LEU A 25 109.62 78.00 36.55
CA LEU A 25 109.33 76.88 35.65
C LEU A 25 108.90 75.61 36.40
N ARG A 26 109.51 75.33 37.56
CA ARG A 26 109.13 74.19 38.40
C ARG A 26 107.71 74.34 38.96
N THR A 27 107.30 75.56 39.32
CA THR A 27 105.95 75.82 39.82
C THR A 27 104.87 75.73 38.74
N THR A 28 105.18 76.12 37.49
CA THR A 28 104.22 76.01 36.38
C THR A 28 104.01 74.57 35.93
N ILE A 29 105.06 73.74 35.92
CA ILE A 29 104.97 72.33 35.51
C ILE A 29 104.11 71.51 36.48
N GLU A 30 104.20 71.77 37.79
CA GLU A 30 103.36 71.06 38.78
C GLU A 30 101.88 71.47 38.68
N ARG A 31 101.57 72.76 38.42
CA ARG A 31 100.18 73.21 38.21
C ARG A 31 99.55 72.55 36.98
N LEU A 32 100.29 72.45 35.88
CA LEU A 32 99.82 71.77 34.66
C LEU A 32 99.58 70.27 34.88
N ARG A 33 100.41 69.59 35.69
CA ARG A 33 100.19 68.18 36.05
C ARG A 33 98.92 67.98 36.89
N THR A 34 98.61 68.91 37.80
CA THR A 34 97.39 68.82 38.61
C THR A 34 96.11 69.06 37.82
N GLU A 35 96.13 69.94 36.81
CA GLU A 35 94.97 70.19 35.96
C GLU A 35 94.69 69.02 35.00
N ILE A 36 95.74 68.40 34.42
CA ILE A 36 95.58 67.23 33.56
C ILE A 36 95.02 66.03 34.36
N ALA A 37 95.53 65.78 35.56
CA ALA A 37 95.03 64.69 36.41
C ALA A 37 93.57 64.93 36.89
N ALA A 38 93.16 66.18 37.09
CA ALA A 38 91.78 66.52 37.41
C ALA A 38 90.84 66.33 36.21
N ALA A 39 91.29 66.67 35.00
CA ALA A 39 90.53 66.46 33.77
C ALA A 39 90.34 64.97 33.44
N GLU A 40 91.37 64.14 33.64
CA GLU A 40 91.28 62.69 33.43
C GLU A 40 90.29 62.02 34.38
N ARG A 41 90.32 62.36 35.68
CA ARG A 41 89.36 61.83 36.68
C ARG A 41 87.92 62.25 36.41
N PHE A 42 87.72 63.46 35.87
CA PHE A 42 86.39 63.92 35.49
C PHE A 42 85.89 63.15 34.28
N ARG A 43 86.76 62.90 33.30
CA ARG A 43 86.46 62.13 32.09
C ARG A 43 86.14 60.66 32.40
N GLU A 44 86.85 60.02 33.32
CA GLU A 44 86.53 58.65 33.78
C GLU A 44 85.16 58.58 34.49
N ARG A 45 84.82 59.58 35.31
CA ARG A 45 83.51 59.61 36.00
C ARG A 45 82.35 59.84 35.04
N THR A 46 82.50 60.68 34.03
CA THR A 46 81.46 60.89 33.02
C THR A 46 81.27 59.64 32.16
N LEU A 47 82.37 58.99 31.75
CA LEU A 47 82.32 57.73 31.00
C LEU A 47 81.63 56.60 31.79
N ASN A 48 81.99 56.42 33.07
CA ASN A 48 81.36 55.39 33.90
C ASN A 48 79.88 55.67 34.19
N SER A 49 79.48 56.95 34.30
CA SER A 49 78.07 57.32 34.50
C SER A 49 77.25 57.08 33.23
N GLU A 50 77.80 57.39 32.06
CA GLU A 50 77.17 57.12 30.76
C GLU A 50 77.05 55.61 30.49
N GLU A 51 78.07 54.82 30.83
CA GLU A 51 78.01 53.36 30.74
C GLU A 51 76.98 52.75 31.69
N GLY A 52 76.81 53.30 32.90
CA GLY A 52 75.79 52.88 33.86
C GLY A 52 74.36 53.11 33.37
N GLU A 53 74.10 54.31 32.81
CA GLU A 53 72.80 54.62 32.20
C GLU A 53 72.53 53.80 30.94
N ALA A 54 73.55 53.55 30.13
CA ALA A 54 73.45 52.69 28.95
C ALA A 54 73.06 51.27 29.33
N LYS A 55 73.73 50.66 30.33
CA LYS A 55 73.39 49.31 30.84
C LYS A 55 72.00 49.23 31.45
N LEU A 56 71.55 50.27 32.16
CA LEU A 56 70.18 50.33 32.71
C LEU A 56 69.12 50.48 31.61
N ARG A 57 69.36 51.32 30.60
CA ARG A 57 68.48 51.42 29.43
C ARG A 57 68.43 50.10 28.67
N GLU A 58 69.57 49.46 28.45
CA GLU A 58 69.65 48.17 27.79
C GLU A 58 68.89 47.10 28.57
N ALA A 59 69.13 46.97 29.88
CA ALA A 59 68.41 46.04 30.75
C ALA A 59 66.90 46.32 30.80
N PHE A 60 66.47 47.58 30.83
CA PHE A 60 65.07 47.95 30.79
C PHE A 60 64.42 47.65 29.44
N THR A 61 65.11 47.91 28.33
CA THR A 61 64.62 47.54 26.99
C THR A 61 64.55 46.04 26.81
N ALA A 62 65.52 45.28 27.31
CA ALA A 62 65.54 43.83 27.28
C ALA A 62 64.38 43.26 28.12
N MET A 63 64.21 43.71 29.37
CA MET A 63 63.15 43.24 30.26
C MET A 63 61.75 43.64 29.76
N SER A 64 61.60 44.84 29.19
CA SER A 64 60.33 45.27 28.59
C SER A 64 60.01 44.47 27.33
N ALA A 65 60.99 44.21 26.48
CA ALA A 65 60.83 43.37 25.29
C ALA A 65 60.47 41.92 25.69
N GLU A 66 61.12 41.39 26.73
CA GLU A 66 60.85 40.04 27.24
C GLU A 66 59.48 39.94 27.93
N ALA A 67 59.10 40.93 28.74
CA ALA A 67 57.76 40.99 29.35
C ALA A 67 56.66 41.15 28.29
N LEU A 68 56.87 41.98 27.26
CA LEU A 68 55.90 42.15 26.17
C LEU A 68 55.79 40.88 25.33
N ALA A 69 56.91 40.21 25.04
CA ALA A 69 56.94 38.95 24.30
C ALA A 69 56.27 37.82 25.10
N ALA A 70 56.54 37.72 26.40
CA ALA A 70 55.89 36.76 27.29
C ALA A 70 54.37 37.01 27.38
N ASN A 71 53.95 38.27 27.49
CA ASN A 71 52.53 38.62 27.57
C ASN A 71 51.79 38.40 26.23
N ASN A 72 52.42 38.73 25.09
CA ASN A 72 51.85 38.43 23.77
C ASN A 72 51.72 36.92 23.55
N ASN A 73 52.73 36.14 23.95
CA ASN A 73 52.68 34.68 23.84
C ASN A 73 51.59 34.09 24.74
N ALA A 74 51.47 34.55 26.00
CA ALA A 74 50.42 34.12 26.92
C ALA A 74 49.02 34.51 26.40
N PHE A 75 48.87 35.71 25.84
CA PHE A 75 47.61 36.15 25.22
C PHE A 75 47.25 35.33 23.98
N LEU A 76 48.21 35.05 23.09
CA LEU A 76 47.99 34.22 21.91
C LEU A 76 47.66 32.78 22.28
N GLU A 77 48.25 32.25 23.36
CA GLU A 77 47.93 30.93 23.87
C GLU A 77 46.51 30.88 24.46
N GLN A 78 46.14 31.87 25.28
CA GLN A 78 44.77 32.01 25.79
C GLN A 78 43.75 32.19 24.67
N ALA A 79 44.06 33.01 23.66
CA ALA A 79 43.20 33.20 22.49
C ALA A 79 43.04 31.89 21.70
N LYS A 80 44.12 31.11 21.50
CA LYS A 80 44.04 29.79 20.86
C LYS A 80 43.19 28.81 21.66
N LEU A 81 43.34 28.78 22.99
CA LEU A 81 42.54 27.92 23.85
C LEU A 81 41.05 28.29 23.80
N ALA A 82 40.72 29.57 23.95
CA ALA A 82 39.34 30.06 23.87
C ALA A 82 38.72 29.81 22.49
N PHE A 83 39.48 29.99 21.41
CA PHE A 83 39.01 29.74 20.05
C PHE A 83 38.82 28.24 19.79
N SER A 84 39.74 27.41 20.28
CA SER A 84 39.65 25.95 20.27
C SER A 84 38.39 25.48 21.00
N GLU A 85 38.13 25.99 22.21
CA GLU A 85 36.91 25.69 22.98
C GLU A 85 35.64 26.13 22.27
N LEU A 86 35.60 27.36 21.74
CA LEU A 86 34.46 27.84 20.96
C LEU A 86 34.22 27.00 19.71
N GLN A 87 35.29 26.60 19.01
CA GLN A 87 35.18 25.75 17.83
C GLN A 87 34.70 24.34 18.18
N THR A 88 35.21 23.74 19.25
CA THR A 88 34.72 22.43 19.72
C THR A 88 33.28 22.51 20.21
N ALA A 89 32.90 23.57 20.93
CA ALA A 89 31.53 23.80 21.36
C ALA A 89 30.57 24.01 20.18
N ALA A 90 30.97 24.81 19.17
CA ALA A 90 30.17 25.05 17.97
C ALA A 90 30.04 23.78 17.11
N SER A 91 31.10 23.00 16.95
CA SER A 91 31.04 21.70 16.27
C SER A 91 30.16 20.70 17.03
N GLY A 92 30.24 20.69 18.36
CA GLY A 92 29.37 19.87 19.22
C GLY A 92 27.90 20.25 19.10
N ASP A 93 27.57 21.55 19.13
CA ASP A 93 26.19 22.03 18.97
C ASP A 93 25.63 21.74 17.56
N LEU A 94 26.46 21.86 16.52
CA LEU A 94 26.08 21.50 15.16
C LEU A 94 25.76 20.00 15.04
N GLU A 95 26.57 19.14 15.65
CA GLU A 95 26.36 17.69 15.63
C GLU A 95 25.09 17.28 16.41
N LEU A 96 24.84 17.91 17.57
CA LEU A 96 23.62 17.72 18.34
C LEU A 96 22.37 18.14 17.56
N ARG A 97 22.41 19.28 16.87
CA ARG A 97 21.31 19.73 16.00
C ARG A 97 21.09 18.78 14.84
N LYS A 98 22.16 18.28 14.23
CA LYS A 98 22.10 17.33 13.12
C LYS A 98 21.44 16.01 13.56
N GLN A 99 21.85 15.47 14.72
CA GLN A 99 21.23 14.30 15.33
C GLN A 99 19.76 14.53 15.70
N ALA A 100 19.42 15.69 16.27
CA ALA A 100 18.03 16.02 16.60
C ALA A 100 17.14 16.08 15.35
N VAL A 101 17.64 16.67 14.26
CA VAL A 101 16.94 16.69 12.96
C VAL A 101 16.80 15.28 12.40
N GLU A 102 17.86 14.47 12.45
CA GLU A 102 17.82 13.08 11.97
C GLU A 102 16.81 12.23 12.77
N GLN A 103 16.76 12.39 14.09
CA GLN A 103 15.78 11.73 14.96
C GLN A 103 14.33 12.16 14.68
N LEU A 104 14.11 13.41 14.26
CA LEU A 104 12.79 13.90 13.88
C LEU A 104 12.35 13.40 12.50
N VAL A 105 13.28 13.25 11.55
CA VAL A 105 12.98 12.86 10.17
C VAL A 105 12.90 11.35 9.99
N GLU A 106 13.66 10.57 10.74
CA GLU A 106 13.66 9.10 10.66
C GLU A 106 12.28 8.44 10.84
N PRO A 107 11.43 8.82 11.81
CA PRO A 107 10.08 8.27 11.90
C PRO A 107 9.19 8.66 10.71
N ILE A 108 9.42 9.82 10.08
CA ILE A 108 8.69 10.23 8.86
C ILE A 108 9.09 9.34 7.69
N ARG A 109 10.40 9.08 7.52
CA ARG A 109 10.92 8.18 6.48
C ARG A 109 10.35 6.77 6.64
N LYS A 110 10.40 6.22 7.86
CA LYS A 110 9.81 4.90 8.17
C LYS A 110 8.30 4.89 7.95
N GLY A 111 7.60 5.97 8.31
CA GLY A 111 6.17 6.10 8.07
C GLY A 111 5.82 6.07 6.58
N LEU A 112 6.58 6.78 5.75
CA LEU A 112 6.40 6.78 4.29
C LEU A 112 6.68 5.41 3.67
N GLU A 113 7.74 4.72 4.08
CA GLU A 113 8.04 3.35 3.63
C GLU A 113 6.92 2.36 4.04
N GLN A 114 6.35 2.50 5.24
CA GLN A 114 5.21 1.68 5.69
C GLN A 114 3.92 1.99 4.93
N VAL A 115 3.69 3.25 4.56
CA VAL A 115 2.53 3.64 3.76
C VAL A 115 2.67 3.10 2.33
N ASP A 116 3.84 3.25 1.72
CA ASP A 116 4.11 2.75 0.36
C ASP A 116 3.89 1.22 0.28
N SER A 117 4.48 0.47 1.22
CA SER A 117 4.30 -0.98 1.29
C SER A 117 2.82 -1.39 1.52
N LYS A 118 2.09 -0.66 2.37
CA LYS A 118 0.65 -0.91 2.56
C LYS A 118 -0.18 -0.57 1.33
N LEU A 119 0.14 0.51 0.61
CA LEU A 119 -0.54 0.87 -0.64
C LEU A 119 -0.33 -0.20 -1.70
N GLN A 120 0.90 -0.68 -1.88
CA GLN A 120 1.19 -1.79 -2.81
C GLN A 120 0.40 -3.06 -2.43
N ALA A 121 0.34 -3.41 -1.14
CA ALA A 121 -0.44 -4.55 -0.67
C ALA A 121 -1.94 -4.38 -0.93
N ILE A 122 -2.48 -3.17 -0.73
CA ILE A 122 -3.88 -2.85 -1.03
C ILE A 122 -4.14 -2.95 -2.53
N ASP A 123 -3.26 -2.43 -3.38
CA ASP A 123 -3.45 -2.47 -4.84
C ASP A 123 -3.42 -3.91 -5.37
N VAL A 124 -2.53 -4.76 -4.85
CA VAL A 124 -2.49 -6.20 -5.18
C VAL A 124 -3.78 -6.87 -4.72
N SER A 125 -4.20 -6.68 -3.47
CA SER A 125 -5.45 -7.27 -2.95
C SER A 125 -6.68 -6.77 -3.72
N ARG A 126 -6.68 -5.51 -4.13
CA ARG A 126 -7.75 -4.93 -4.94
C ARG A 126 -7.79 -5.57 -6.33
N ALA A 127 -6.65 -5.72 -6.99
CA ALA A 127 -6.56 -6.40 -8.28
C ALA A 127 -7.03 -7.87 -8.20
N GLU A 128 -6.66 -8.59 -7.14
CA GLU A 128 -7.12 -9.96 -6.88
C GLU A 128 -8.63 -10.01 -6.69
N SER A 129 -9.19 -9.13 -5.86
CA SER A 129 -10.64 -9.08 -5.60
C SER A 129 -11.43 -8.74 -6.86
N GLN A 130 -10.92 -7.83 -7.70
CA GLN A 130 -11.53 -7.48 -8.98
C GLN A 130 -11.47 -8.66 -9.96
N GLY A 131 -10.34 -9.37 -10.03
CA GLY A 131 -10.21 -10.58 -10.84
C GLY A 131 -11.16 -11.69 -10.40
N ALA A 132 -11.30 -11.93 -9.09
CA ALA A 132 -12.23 -12.88 -8.53
C ALA A 132 -13.70 -12.51 -8.84
N MET A 133 -14.04 -11.23 -8.73
CA MET A 133 -15.38 -10.73 -9.07
C MET A 133 -15.68 -10.89 -10.56
N GLN A 134 -14.72 -10.57 -11.43
CA GLN A 134 -14.83 -10.77 -12.88
C GLN A 134 -15.08 -12.25 -13.20
N ALA A 135 -14.30 -13.16 -12.60
CA ALA A 135 -14.45 -14.60 -12.78
C ALA A 135 -15.82 -15.11 -12.30
N MET A 136 -16.30 -14.64 -11.15
CA MET A 136 -17.63 -14.98 -10.64
C MET A 136 -18.74 -14.47 -11.57
N LEU A 137 -18.64 -13.24 -12.06
CA LEU A 137 -19.61 -12.68 -13.02
C LEU A 137 -19.62 -13.47 -14.33
N SER A 138 -18.45 -13.85 -14.86
CA SER A 138 -18.36 -14.69 -16.06
C SER A 138 -18.97 -16.08 -15.82
N SER A 139 -18.69 -16.70 -14.67
CA SER A 139 -19.30 -17.98 -14.30
C SER A 139 -20.82 -17.88 -14.16
N MET A 140 -21.33 -16.80 -13.56
CA MET A 140 -22.77 -16.56 -13.43
C MET A 140 -23.44 -16.34 -14.80
N ALA A 141 -22.79 -15.60 -15.70
CA ALA A 141 -23.27 -15.39 -17.06
C ALA A 141 -23.37 -16.71 -17.84
N GLU A 142 -22.36 -17.58 -17.73
CA GLU A 142 -22.39 -18.90 -18.37
C GLU A 142 -23.47 -19.79 -17.76
N ALA A 143 -23.59 -19.84 -16.44
CA ALA A 143 -24.64 -20.58 -15.76
C ALA A 143 -26.04 -20.10 -16.20
N GLN A 144 -26.26 -18.80 -16.34
CA GLN A 144 -27.52 -18.25 -16.84
C GLN A 144 -27.79 -18.65 -18.30
N LYS A 145 -26.76 -18.68 -19.15
CA LYS A 145 -26.88 -19.15 -20.53
C LYS A 145 -27.23 -20.64 -20.59
N THR A 146 -26.60 -21.48 -19.76
CA THR A 146 -26.95 -22.90 -19.66
C THR A 146 -28.38 -23.08 -19.18
N LEU A 147 -28.79 -22.37 -18.12
CA LEU A 147 -30.16 -22.44 -17.60
C LEU A 147 -31.20 -22.02 -18.65
N THR A 148 -30.96 -20.94 -19.40
CA THR A 148 -31.88 -20.52 -20.47
C THR A 148 -31.94 -21.54 -21.61
N SER A 149 -30.81 -22.17 -21.97
CA SER A 149 -30.77 -23.24 -22.97
C SER A 149 -31.49 -24.51 -22.50
N GLU A 150 -31.27 -24.93 -21.26
CA GLU A 150 -31.92 -26.13 -20.70
C GLU A 150 -33.41 -25.93 -20.51
N THR A 151 -33.84 -24.76 -20.03
CA THR A 151 -35.27 -24.42 -19.93
C THR A 151 -35.93 -24.34 -21.32
N ALA A 152 -35.25 -23.78 -22.33
CA ALA A 152 -35.73 -23.82 -23.70
C ALA A 152 -35.85 -25.26 -24.23
N THR A 153 -34.89 -26.13 -23.90
CA THR A 153 -34.92 -27.56 -24.25
C THR A 153 -36.07 -28.29 -23.56
N LEU A 154 -36.31 -28.01 -22.27
CA LEU A 154 -37.43 -28.57 -21.51
C LEU A 154 -38.78 -28.14 -22.11
N VAL A 155 -38.95 -26.84 -22.41
CA VAL A 155 -40.17 -26.32 -23.05
C VAL A 155 -40.35 -26.95 -24.43
N ALA A 156 -39.29 -27.10 -25.22
CA ALA A 156 -39.34 -27.75 -26.52
C ALA A 156 -39.75 -29.23 -26.40
N ALA A 157 -39.20 -29.96 -25.42
CA ALA A 157 -39.54 -31.35 -25.14
C ALA A 157 -41.02 -31.50 -24.72
N LEU A 158 -41.54 -30.58 -23.88
CA LEU A 158 -42.96 -30.54 -23.49
C LEU A 158 -43.91 -30.15 -24.64
N ARG A 159 -43.40 -29.48 -25.68
CA ARG A 159 -44.17 -29.17 -26.90
C ARG A 159 -44.22 -30.35 -27.88
N GLN A 160 -43.21 -31.21 -27.89
CA GLN A 160 -43.16 -32.37 -28.78
C GLN A 160 -44.16 -33.46 -28.37
N PRO A 161 -44.87 -34.10 -29.33
CA PRO A 161 -45.88 -35.11 -29.03
C PRO A 161 -45.42 -36.32 -28.21
N GLN A 162 -44.17 -36.75 -28.40
CA GLN A 162 -43.60 -37.89 -27.66
C GLN A 162 -43.19 -37.49 -26.24
N GLY A 163 -42.47 -36.37 -26.08
CA GLY A 163 -41.99 -35.90 -24.78
C GLY A 163 -43.13 -35.55 -23.82
N ARG A 164 -44.19 -34.89 -24.31
CA ARG A 164 -45.40 -34.61 -23.51
C ARG A 164 -46.13 -35.88 -23.08
N GLY A 165 -46.15 -36.91 -23.92
CA GLY A 165 -46.79 -38.20 -23.63
C GLY A 165 -46.06 -38.91 -22.49
N GLN A 166 -44.74 -39.06 -22.62
CA GLN A 166 -43.89 -39.65 -21.60
C GLN A 166 -43.94 -38.88 -20.27
N TRP A 167 -43.99 -37.54 -20.33
CA TRP A 167 -44.12 -36.71 -19.13
C TRP A 167 -45.47 -36.93 -18.43
N GLY A 168 -46.57 -37.00 -19.20
CA GLY A 168 -47.89 -37.32 -18.69
C GLY A 168 -47.97 -38.70 -18.04
N GLU A 169 -47.42 -39.73 -18.69
CA GLU A 169 -47.33 -41.09 -18.17
C GLU A 169 -46.49 -41.17 -16.89
N LEU A 170 -45.33 -40.50 -16.86
CA LEU A 170 -44.46 -40.43 -15.68
C LEU A 170 -45.16 -39.75 -14.51
N GLN A 171 -45.87 -38.64 -14.75
CA GLN A 171 -46.60 -37.94 -13.71
C GLN A 171 -47.78 -38.78 -13.20
N LEU A 172 -48.50 -39.46 -14.08
CA LEU A 172 -49.55 -40.41 -13.71
C LEU A 172 -49.00 -41.51 -12.78
N ARG A 173 -47.88 -42.14 -13.17
CA ARG A 173 -47.21 -43.16 -12.35
C ARG A 173 -46.83 -42.62 -10.96
N ARG A 174 -46.23 -41.42 -10.90
CA ARG A 174 -45.86 -40.79 -9.63
C ARG A 174 -47.06 -40.52 -8.73
N VAL A 175 -48.19 -40.09 -9.30
CA VAL A 175 -49.41 -39.80 -8.53
C VAL A 175 -49.96 -41.07 -7.87
N VAL A 176 -49.99 -42.20 -8.59
CA VAL A 176 -50.46 -43.47 -8.01
C VAL A 176 -49.48 -44.04 -6.98
N GLU A 177 -48.17 -43.93 -7.23
CA GLU A 177 -47.13 -44.32 -6.25
C GLU A 177 -47.26 -43.49 -4.96
N LEU A 178 -47.49 -42.18 -5.07
CA LEU A 178 -47.71 -41.29 -3.92
C LEU A 178 -49.02 -41.57 -3.19
N ALA A 179 -50.02 -42.10 -3.88
CA ALA A 179 -51.26 -42.59 -3.26
C ALA A 179 -51.06 -43.91 -2.49
N GLY A 180 -49.84 -44.45 -2.48
CA GLY A 180 -49.47 -45.68 -1.77
C GLY A 180 -49.69 -46.95 -2.59
N MET A 181 -49.96 -46.83 -3.89
CA MET A 181 -50.16 -47.97 -4.78
C MET A 181 -48.82 -48.55 -5.21
N LEU A 182 -48.72 -49.87 -5.24
CA LEU A 182 -47.52 -50.60 -5.65
C LEU A 182 -47.64 -51.07 -7.11
N GLU A 183 -46.58 -50.83 -7.89
CA GLU A 183 -46.49 -51.32 -9.26
C GLU A 183 -46.51 -52.86 -9.28
N HIS A 184 -47.20 -53.44 -10.26
CA HIS A 184 -47.48 -54.87 -10.43
C HIS A 184 -48.44 -55.50 -9.41
N CYS A 185 -48.71 -54.85 -8.27
CA CYS A 185 -49.72 -55.30 -7.32
C CYS A 185 -51.04 -54.55 -7.52
N ASP A 186 -51.00 -53.23 -7.38
CA ASP A 186 -52.19 -52.36 -7.39
C ASP A 186 -52.41 -51.71 -8.74
N PHE A 187 -51.35 -51.49 -9.52
CA PHE A 187 -51.44 -50.98 -10.88
C PHE A 187 -50.39 -51.56 -11.80
N ALA A 188 -50.62 -51.48 -13.11
CA ALA A 188 -49.63 -51.81 -14.13
C ALA A 188 -49.66 -50.79 -15.27
N THR A 189 -48.48 -50.38 -15.74
CA THR A 189 -48.32 -49.44 -16.85
C THR A 189 -48.20 -50.15 -18.20
N GLN A 190 -48.72 -49.54 -19.25
CA GLN A 190 -48.52 -49.95 -20.64
C GLN A 190 -48.83 -51.42 -20.97
N HIS A 191 -49.81 -52.01 -20.30
CA HIS A 191 -50.31 -53.35 -20.63
C HIS A 191 -50.97 -53.31 -22.00
N THR A 192 -50.49 -54.11 -22.94
CA THR A 192 -51.21 -54.34 -24.19
C THR A 192 -52.36 -55.29 -23.92
N VAL A 193 -53.57 -54.84 -24.22
CA VAL A 193 -54.80 -55.62 -24.10
C VAL A 193 -55.25 -55.99 -25.51
N GLU A 194 -55.41 -57.28 -25.77
CA GLU A 194 -55.95 -57.76 -27.04
C GLU A 194 -57.48 -57.64 -27.00
N GLY A 195 -58.04 -56.80 -27.87
CA GLY A 195 -59.50 -56.67 -28.07
C GLY A 195 -59.92 -57.15 -29.46
N GLU A 196 -61.22 -57.37 -29.67
CA GLU A 196 -61.78 -57.83 -30.95
C GLU A 196 -61.49 -56.85 -32.12
N ASP A 197 -61.38 -55.55 -31.84
CA ASP A 197 -61.05 -54.49 -32.80
C ASP A 197 -59.54 -54.17 -32.92
N GLY A 198 -58.69 -54.99 -32.28
CA GLY A 198 -57.24 -54.85 -32.28
C GLY A 198 -56.63 -54.58 -30.90
N SER A 199 -55.30 -54.55 -30.85
CA SER A 199 -54.53 -54.32 -29.63
C SER A 199 -54.72 -52.88 -29.11
N GLN A 200 -55.31 -52.73 -27.93
CA GLN A 200 -55.44 -51.46 -27.22
C GLN A 200 -54.44 -51.41 -26.07
N ARG A 201 -53.71 -50.30 -25.94
CA ARG A 201 -52.69 -50.12 -24.90
C ARG A 201 -53.05 -48.92 -24.03
N PRO A 202 -53.77 -49.12 -22.92
CA PRO A 202 -53.97 -48.06 -21.93
C PRO A 202 -52.64 -47.67 -21.26
N ASP A 203 -52.55 -46.42 -20.83
CA ASP A 203 -51.33 -45.90 -20.17
C ASP A 203 -51.16 -46.53 -18.78
N LEU A 204 -52.26 -46.69 -18.03
CA LEU A 204 -52.25 -47.29 -16.71
C LEU A 204 -53.55 -48.08 -16.43
N VAL A 205 -53.40 -49.23 -15.78
CA VAL A 205 -54.51 -50.09 -15.34
C VAL A 205 -54.42 -50.25 -13.83
N VAL A 206 -55.46 -49.82 -13.10
CA VAL A 206 -55.57 -49.95 -11.64
C VAL A 206 -56.44 -51.16 -11.29
N ARG A 207 -55.96 -52.02 -10.40
CA ARG A 207 -56.73 -53.11 -9.81
C ARG A 207 -57.41 -52.61 -8.54
N LEU A 208 -58.71 -52.82 -8.45
CA LEU A 208 -59.53 -52.46 -7.29
C LEU A 208 -59.96 -53.73 -6.53
N PRO A 209 -60.38 -53.58 -5.26
CA PRO A 209 -60.99 -54.68 -4.52
C PRO A 209 -62.22 -55.26 -5.26
N GLY A 210 -62.38 -56.58 -5.17
CA GLY A 210 -63.48 -57.29 -5.84
C GLY A 210 -63.23 -57.54 -7.33
N GLU A 211 -61.97 -57.77 -7.71
CA GLU A 211 -61.51 -58.14 -9.07
C GLU A 211 -61.78 -57.10 -10.18
N LYS A 212 -62.34 -55.95 -9.80
CA LYS A 212 -62.59 -54.82 -10.68
C LYS A 212 -61.30 -54.15 -11.15
N VAL A 213 -61.36 -53.62 -12.35
CA VAL A 213 -60.24 -52.91 -12.97
C VAL A 213 -60.67 -51.52 -13.41
N VAL A 214 -59.83 -50.49 -13.24
CA VAL A 214 -60.07 -49.14 -13.78
C VAL A 214 -58.95 -48.78 -14.73
N VAL A 215 -59.33 -48.37 -15.94
CA VAL A 215 -58.40 -47.89 -16.96
C VAL A 215 -58.21 -46.39 -16.83
N VAL A 216 -56.95 -45.96 -16.83
CA VAL A 216 -56.54 -44.56 -16.80
C VAL A 216 -55.66 -44.26 -18.00
N ASP A 217 -56.04 -43.24 -18.77
CA ASP A 217 -55.32 -42.78 -19.95
C ASP A 217 -54.83 -41.34 -19.70
N ALA A 218 -53.53 -41.09 -19.88
CA ALA A 218 -52.93 -39.78 -19.73
C ALA A 218 -52.95 -39.03 -21.06
N LYS A 219 -53.47 -37.80 -21.04
CA LYS A 219 -53.32 -36.87 -22.18
C LYS A 219 -52.80 -35.54 -21.70
N ALA A 220 -51.87 -34.99 -22.45
CA ALA A 220 -51.22 -33.71 -22.17
C ALA A 220 -51.37 -32.73 -23.34
N PRO A 221 -52.58 -32.22 -23.64
CA PRO A 221 -52.77 -31.19 -24.66
C PRO A 221 -52.25 -29.84 -24.14
N LEU A 222 -50.93 -29.67 -24.09
CA LEU A 222 -50.29 -28.50 -23.46
C LEU A 222 -49.98 -27.38 -24.44
N SER A 223 -50.00 -27.63 -25.76
CA SER A 223 -49.50 -26.67 -26.74
C SER A 223 -50.27 -25.35 -26.72
N ALA A 224 -51.60 -25.40 -26.80
CA ALA A 224 -52.42 -24.20 -26.79
C ALA A 224 -52.36 -23.46 -25.44
N TYR A 225 -52.26 -24.20 -24.33
CA TYR A 225 -52.04 -23.58 -23.02
C TYR A 225 -50.69 -22.86 -22.92
N LEU A 226 -49.61 -23.48 -23.40
CA LEU A 226 -48.28 -22.87 -23.43
C LEU A 226 -48.22 -21.65 -24.36
N ASP A 227 -48.98 -21.66 -25.46
CA ASP A 227 -49.11 -20.51 -26.36
C ASP A 227 -49.90 -19.39 -25.69
N ALA A 228 -50.94 -19.70 -24.91
CA ALA A 228 -51.66 -18.72 -24.10
C ALA A 228 -50.78 -18.05 -23.05
N THR A 229 -49.89 -18.80 -22.37
CA THR A 229 -48.97 -18.23 -21.37
C THR A 229 -47.90 -17.33 -21.99
N ASN A 230 -47.55 -17.58 -23.25
CA ASN A 230 -46.55 -16.81 -23.99
C ASN A 230 -47.15 -15.70 -24.88
N ALA A 231 -48.47 -15.52 -24.86
CA ALA A 231 -49.14 -14.56 -25.72
C ALA A 231 -48.87 -13.12 -25.29
N GLU A 232 -48.52 -12.25 -26.25
CA GLU A 232 -48.18 -10.84 -25.98
C GLU A 232 -49.40 -9.96 -25.68
N ASN A 233 -50.59 -10.38 -26.09
CA ASN A 233 -51.82 -9.62 -25.89
C ASN A 233 -52.97 -10.51 -25.41
N GLU A 234 -53.91 -9.88 -24.71
CA GLU A 234 -55.02 -10.57 -24.03
C GLU A 234 -55.98 -11.25 -25.04
N SER A 235 -56.12 -10.70 -26.25
CA SER A 235 -56.95 -11.29 -27.30
C SER A 235 -56.38 -12.64 -27.77
N ALA A 236 -55.09 -12.69 -28.10
CA ALA A 236 -54.40 -13.92 -28.49
C ALA A 236 -54.39 -14.93 -27.35
N ARG A 237 -54.15 -14.48 -26.10
CA ARG A 237 -54.23 -15.32 -24.91
C ARG A 237 -55.60 -16.00 -24.78
N ASN A 238 -56.68 -15.24 -24.92
CA ASN A 238 -58.05 -15.76 -24.85
C ASN A 238 -58.32 -16.79 -25.96
N ALA A 239 -57.92 -16.49 -27.20
CA ALA A 239 -58.10 -17.42 -28.32
C ALA A 239 -57.38 -18.76 -28.10
N PHE A 240 -56.14 -18.72 -27.57
CA PHE A 240 -55.39 -19.94 -27.24
C PHE A 240 -56.01 -20.72 -26.07
N LEU A 241 -56.57 -20.05 -25.06
CA LEU A 241 -57.30 -20.72 -23.98
C LEU A 241 -58.58 -21.40 -24.47
N ASP A 242 -59.32 -20.76 -25.38
CA ASP A 242 -60.49 -21.39 -26.01
C ASP A 242 -60.09 -22.61 -26.86
N GLN A 243 -58.96 -22.52 -27.55
CA GLN A 243 -58.39 -23.65 -28.30
C GLN A 243 -57.96 -24.79 -27.37
N HIS A 244 -57.33 -24.48 -26.23
CA HIS A 244 -56.95 -25.46 -25.21
C HIS A 244 -58.18 -26.22 -24.69
N ALA A 245 -59.25 -25.51 -24.33
CA ALA A 245 -60.48 -26.13 -23.87
C ALA A 245 -61.10 -27.07 -24.91
N LYS A 246 -61.15 -26.64 -26.19
CA LYS A 246 -61.60 -27.49 -27.30
C LYS A 246 -60.74 -28.74 -27.47
N GLN A 247 -59.42 -28.65 -27.31
CA GLN A 247 -58.51 -29.78 -27.40
C GLN A 247 -58.76 -30.79 -26.27
N VAL A 248 -58.95 -30.31 -25.04
CA VAL A 248 -59.31 -31.16 -23.90
C VAL A 248 -60.64 -31.88 -24.16
N ARG A 249 -61.70 -31.15 -24.55
CA ARG A 249 -63.01 -31.74 -24.87
C ARG A 249 -62.91 -32.76 -26.01
N HIS A 250 -62.10 -32.48 -27.02
CA HIS A 250 -61.85 -33.41 -28.12
C HIS A 250 -61.23 -34.72 -27.61
N HIS A 251 -60.23 -34.66 -26.74
CA HIS A 251 -59.62 -35.84 -26.15
C HIS A 251 -60.59 -36.63 -25.26
N VAL A 252 -61.41 -35.95 -24.45
CA VAL A 252 -62.48 -36.60 -23.67
C VAL A 252 -63.45 -37.35 -24.60
N THR A 253 -63.85 -36.72 -25.70
CA THR A 253 -64.77 -37.33 -26.69
C THR A 253 -64.12 -38.48 -27.45
N GLN A 254 -62.82 -38.40 -27.74
CA GLN A 254 -62.08 -39.49 -28.37
C GLN A 254 -61.94 -40.67 -27.41
N LEU A 255 -61.65 -40.42 -26.14
CA LEU A 255 -61.49 -41.46 -25.13
C LEU A 255 -62.81 -42.16 -24.82
N SER A 256 -63.92 -41.42 -24.76
CA SER A 256 -65.25 -42.01 -24.53
C SER A 256 -65.74 -42.92 -25.66
N ARG A 257 -65.15 -42.79 -26.86
CA ARG A 257 -65.41 -43.69 -28.01
C ARG A 257 -64.52 -44.93 -28.00
N ARG A 258 -63.50 -45.00 -27.14
CA ARG A 258 -62.64 -46.18 -27.04
C ARG A 258 -63.32 -47.21 -26.16
N ASP A 259 -63.45 -48.41 -26.69
CA ASP A 259 -64.14 -49.50 -26.04
C ASP A 259 -63.20 -50.32 -25.14
N TYR A 260 -62.70 -49.68 -24.08
CA TYR A 260 -61.89 -50.38 -23.08
C TYR A 260 -62.71 -51.36 -22.25
N ALA A 261 -64.03 -51.12 -22.13
CA ALA A 261 -64.95 -51.97 -21.39
C ALA A 261 -65.04 -53.38 -21.97
N ASN A 262 -64.95 -53.52 -23.31
CA ASN A 262 -64.95 -54.82 -23.98
C ASN A 262 -63.55 -55.47 -24.05
N ALA A 263 -62.47 -54.69 -23.98
CA ALA A 263 -61.10 -55.22 -24.04
C ALA A 263 -60.60 -55.73 -22.67
N VAL A 264 -61.00 -55.08 -21.58
CA VAL A 264 -60.54 -55.41 -20.22
C VAL A 264 -61.68 -56.09 -19.46
N SER A 265 -61.40 -57.25 -18.86
CA SER A 265 -62.40 -57.95 -18.04
C SER A 265 -62.68 -57.18 -16.75
N GLU A 266 -63.96 -57.11 -16.35
CA GLU A 266 -64.40 -56.53 -15.06
C GLU A 266 -64.13 -55.02 -14.87
N THR A 267 -64.01 -54.30 -15.98
CA THR A 267 -63.96 -52.84 -16.01
C THR A 267 -65.36 -52.22 -15.88
N PRO A 268 -65.53 -51.13 -15.11
CA PRO A 268 -66.73 -50.30 -15.16
C PRO A 268 -66.96 -49.66 -16.54
N ASP A 269 -68.19 -49.20 -16.81
CA ASP A 269 -68.59 -48.46 -18.03
C ASP A 269 -68.01 -47.02 -18.09
N PHE A 270 -66.82 -46.78 -17.54
CA PHE A 270 -66.14 -45.50 -17.62
C PHE A 270 -64.61 -45.66 -17.66
N VAL A 271 -63.96 -44.66 -18.24
CA VAL A 271 -62.50 -44.54 -18.31
C VAL A 271 -62.10 -43.21 -17.68
N VAL A 272 -60.98 -43.19 -16.97
CA VAL A 272 -60.45 -41.97 -16.35
C VAL A 272 -59.44 -41.32 -17.28
N LEU A 273 -59.70 -40.07 -17.68
CA LEU A 273 -58.71 -39.23 -18.34
C LEU A 273 -57.85 -38.54 -17.28
N PHE A 274 -56.54 -38.76 -17.31
CA PHE A 274 -55.58 -38.04 -16.50
C PHE A 274 -54.99 -36.84 -17.26
N LEU A 275 -55.16 -35.65 -16.69
CA LEU A 275 -54.51 -34.42 -17.13
C LEU A 275 -53.35 -34.10 -16.17
N PRO A 276 -52.10 -33.97 -16.65
CA PRO A 276 -50.92 -33.82 -15.82
C PRO A 276 -50.76 -32.40 -15.23
N GLY A 277 -51.76 -31.91 -14.51
CA GLY A 277 -51.71 -30.62 -13.81
C GLY A 277 -53.08 -29.99 -13.63
N GLU A 278 -53.40 -29.60 -12.39
CA GLU A 278 -54.67 -28.96 -12.04
C GLU A 278 -54.88 -27.65 -12.80
N ALA A 279 -53.83 -26.84 -12.98
CA ALA A 279 -53.91 -25.57 -13.69
C ALA A 279 -54.40 -25.74 -15.14
N PHE A 280 -54.04 -26.84 -15.81
CA PHE A 280 -54.46 -27.11 -17.19
C PHE A 280 -55.93 -27.51 -17.26
N PHE A 281 -56.38 -28.32 -16.30
CA PHE A 281 -57.78 -28.73 -16.17
C PHE A 281 -58.66 -27.52 -15.81
N ALA A 282 -58.30 -26.77 -14.78
CA ALA A 282 -59.03 -25.59 -14.33
C ALA A 282 -59.17 -24.55 -15.45
N ALA A 283 -58.11 -24.30 -16.22
CA ALA A 283 -58.16 -23.38 -17.35
C ALA A 283 -59.10 -23.86 -18.48
N ALA A 284 -59.18 -25.17 -18.72
CA ALA A 284 -60.13 -25.71 -19.68
C ALA A 284 -61.58 -25.54 -19.18
N CYS A 285 -61.86 -25.94 -17.93
CA CYS A 285 -63.20 -25.82 -17.33
C CYS A 285 -63.70 -24.37 -17.22
N GLN A 286 -62.80 -23.40 -17.01
CA GLN A 286 -63.18 -21.98 -17.00
C GLN A 286 -63.70 -21.49 -18.35
N ARG A 287 -63.24 -22.10 -19.45
CA ARG A 287 -63.65 -21.74 -20.82
C ARG A 287 -64.79 -22.59 -21.33
N ASP A 288 -64.82 -23.85 -20.92
CA ASP A 288 -65.75 -24.87 -21.37
C ASP A 288 -66.17 -25.74 -20.17
N PRO A 289 -67.13 -25.24 -19.35
CA PRO A 289 -67.55 -25.88 -18.10
C PRO A 289 -68.33 -27.18 -18.29
#